data_AF-A0A8E0IP02-F1
#
_entry.id   AF-A0A8E0IP02-F1
#
_cell.length_a   1.000
_cell.length_b   1.000
_cell.length_c   1.000
_cell.angle_alpha   90.00
_cell.angle_beta   90.00
_cell.angle_gamma   90.00
#
_symmetry.space_group_name_H-M   'P 1'
#
loop_
_entity.id
_entity.type
_entity.pdbx_description
1 polymer ?
#
loop_
_entity_poly.entity_id
_entity_poly.type
_entity_poly.pdbx_seq_one_letter_code
_entity_poly.pdbx_strand_id
1 'polypeptide(L)'
;MAAGDGDKDVSLNALLPGELLFWGSRGSTYQVAIYIGDGNMIQAPTTGDIVKVTALRYYMHNFARRVLSEAPDIVTEGNLEVANVDRDKLNLKGWSITSDAPSGPL
;
A
#
# COMPACT_ATOMS: atom_id res chain seq x y z
N MET A 1 0.47 -12.96 -21.39
CA MET A 1 1.76 -12.33 -20.98
C MET A 1 1.40 -11.19 -20.05
N ALA A 2 1.45 -11.39 -18.73
CA ALA A 2 1.16 -10.37 -17.73
C ALA A 2 2.50 -9.96 -17.10
N ALA A 3 2.86 -8.69 -17.22
CA ALA A 3 4.03 -8.13 -16.57
C ALA A 3 3.76 -8.05 -15.07
N GLY A 4 4.72 -8.45 -14.23
CA GLY A 4 4.63 -8.35 -12.78
C GLY A 4 4.32 -6.92 -12.32
N ASP A 5 3.33 -6.77 -11.47
CA ASP A 5 2.69 -5.50 -11.15
C ASP A 5 3.41 -4.66 -10.07
N GLY A 6 4.58 -5.11 -9.58
CA GLY A 6 5.32 -4.45 -8.49
C GLY A 6 6.18 -3.24 -8.89
N ASP A 7 6.21 -2.87 -10.18
CA ASP A 7 7.15 -1.84 -10.68
C ASP A 7 6.48 -0.86 -11.66
N LYS A 8 5.17 -0.63 -11.51
CA LYS A 8 4.46 0.37 -12.33
C LYS A 8 4.72 1.76 -11.77
N ASP A 9 5.40 2.57 -12.56
CA ASP A 9 5.52 4.00 -12.30
C ASP A 9 4.13 4.62 -12.28
N VAL A 10 3.75 5.12 -11.10
CA VAL A 10 2.47 5.77 -10.94
C VAL A 10 2.60 7.17 -11.51
N SER A 11 1.71 7.53 -12.44
CA SER A 11 1.59 8.91 -12.89
C SER A 11 1.37 9.80 -11.67
N LEU A 12 2.10 10.91 -11.56
CA LEU A 12 2.01 11.84 -10.42
C LEU A 12 0.56 12.32 -10.14
N ASN A 13 -0.33 12.20 -11.12
CA ASN A 13 -1.74 12.58 -11.06
C ASN A 13 -2.70 11.42 -10.68
N ALA A 14 -2.20 10.19 -10.52
CA ALA A 14 -3.01 8.99 -10.31
C ALA A 14 -2.61 8.22 -9.03
N LEU A 15 -2.19 8.96 -8.00
CA LEU A 15 -1.78 8.35 -6.73
C LEU A 15 -2.96 7.69 -6.02
N LEU A 16 -2.76 6.47 -5.52
CA LEU A 16 -3.69 5.76 -4.64
C LEU A 16 -3.15 5.67 -3.21
N PRO A 17 -4.01 5.79 -2.18
CA PRO A 17 -3.59 5.58 -0.80
C PRO A 17 -2.83 4.25 -0.63
N GLY A 18 -1.71 4.29 0.07
CA GLY A 18 -0.79 3.16 0.27
C GLY A 18 0.44 3.16 -0.65
N GLU A 19 0.49 4.03 -1.67
CA GLU A 19 1.68 4.14 -2.51
C GLU A 19 2.84 4.86 -1.82
N LEU A 20 4.05 4.47 -2.20
CA LEU A 20 5.28 5.08 -1.71
C LEU A 20 5.71 6.22 -2.62
N LEU A 21 5.98 7.37 -2.03
CA LEU A 21 6.46 8.58 -2.68
C LEU A 21 7.94 8.74 -2.42
N PHE A 22 8.73 9.06 -3.44
CA PHE A 22 10.19 9.11 -3.35
C PHE A 22 10.77 10.46 -3.78
N TRP A 23 11.82 10.89 -3.07
CA TRP A 23 12.65 12.03 -3.44
C TRP A 23 14.09 11.59 -3.72
N GLY A 24 14.68 12.20 -4.74
CA GLY A 24 15.93 11.77 -5.35
C GLY A 24 15.70 11.01 -6.66
N SER A 25 16.77 10.79 -7.41
CA SER A 25 16.72 9.96 -8.62
C SER A 25 16.63 8.47 -8.24
N ARG A 26 16.14 7.65 -9.18
CA ARG A 26 16.13 6.19 -9.00
C ARG A 26 17.55 5.68 -8.72
N GLY A 27 17.69 4.86 -7.67
CA GLY A 27 19.00 4.38 -7.20
C GLY A 27 19.79 5.37 -6.33
N SER A 28 19.29 6.60 -6.16
CA SER A 28 19.85 7.63 -5.27
C SER A 28 18.73 8.37 -4.51
N THR A 29 17.73 7.60 -4.07
CA THR A 29 16.64 8.09 -3.23
C THR A 29 17.17 8.43 -1.84
N TYR A 30 16.84 9.61 -1.32
CA TYR A 30 17.22 10.02 0.04
C TYR A 30 16.03 10.10 1.01
N GLN A 31 14.78 10.10 0.50
CA GLN A 31 13.59 10.18 1.32
C GLN A 31 12.42 9.40 0.71
N VAL A 32 11.59 8.85 1.60
CA VAL A 32 10.36 8.14 1.26
C VAL A 32 9.22 8.59 2.17
N ALA A 33 8.00 8.59 1.65
CA ALA A 33 6.75 8.84 2.38
C ALA A 33 5.65 7.90 1.89
N ILE A 34 4.57 7.75 2.67
CA ILE A 34 3.39 6.96 2.29
C ILE A 34 2.26 7.94 1.94
N TYR A 35 1.72 7.84 0.72
CA TYR A 35 0.53 8.58 0.34
C TYR A 35 -0.70 8.02 1.04
N ILE A 36 -1.54 8.88 1.61
CA ILE A 36 -2.71 8.47 2.39
C ILE A 36 -4.04 8.98 1.80
N GLY A 37 -4.01 9.56 0.60
CA GLY A 37 -5.20 10.15 -0.03
C GLY A 37 -5.34 11.64 0.22
N ASP A 38 -6.31 12.26 -0.46
CA ASP A 38 -6.69 13.68 -0.32
C ASP A 38 -5.51 14.68 -0.43
N GLY A 39 -4.48 14.33 -1.21
CA GLY A 39 -3.29 15.15 -1.35
C GLY A 39 -2.40 15.20 -0.09
N ASN A 40 -2.49 14.20 0.80
CA ASN A 40 -1.71 14.10 2.04
C ASN A 40 -0.79 12.88 2.05
N MET A 41 0.29 12.97 2.83
CA MET A 41 1.26 11.89 3.03
C MET A 41 1.72 11.81 4.49
N ILE A 42 2.13 10.62 4.92
CA ILE A 42 2.84 10.40 6.19
C ILE A 42 4.33 10.34 5.92
N GLN A 43 5.12 11.13 6.66
CA GLN A 43 6.58 11.16 6.53
C GLN A 43 7.28 11.38 7.87
N ALA A 44 8.56 11.04 7.90
CA ALA A 44 9.52 11.48 8.91
C ALA A 44 10.48 12.49 8.24
N PRO A 45 10.24 13.81 8.35
CA PRO A 45 10.87 14.80 7.46
C PRO A 45 12.37 14.95 7.62
N THR A 46 12.86 14.93 8.86
CA THR A 46 14.27 15.13 9.20
C THR A 46 14.57 14.56 10.58
N THR A 47 15.85 14.35 10.87
CA THR A 47 16.32 13.93 12.19
C THR A 47 15.89 14.90 13.28
N GLY A 48 15.41 14.36 14.41
CA GLY A 48 14.93 15.14 15.55
C GLY A 48 13.47 15.58 15.45
N ASP A 49 12.81 15.27 14.33
CA ASP A 49 11.38 15.52 14.14
C ASP A 49 10.57 14.21 14.27
N ILE A 50 9.26 14.33 14.44
CA ILE A 50 8.33 13.20 14.56
C ILE A 50 7.64 12.87 13.24
N VAL A 51 7.15 11.62 13.15
CA VAL A 51 6.25 11.20 12.08
C VAL A 51 5.00 12.07 12.09
N LYS A 52 4.64 12.63 10.92
CA LYS A 52 3.51 13.54 10.79
C LYS A 52 2.84 13.44 9.43
N VAL A 53 1.60 13.90 9.38
CA VAL A 53 0.87 14.12 8.13
C VAL A 53 1.30 15.46 7.54
N THR A 54 1.65 15.46 6.24
CA THR A 54 2.01 16.67 5.49
C THR A 54 1.22 16.71 4.18
N ALA A 55 0.76 17.90 3.79
CA ALA A 55 0.14 18.07 2.48
C ALA A 55 1.19 17.98 1.36
N LEU A 56 0.93 17.15 0.35
CA LEU A 56 1.80 16.87 -0.78
C LEU A 56 2.17 18.14 -1.55
N ARG A 57 1.26 19.14 -1.59
CA ARG A 57 1.48 20.43 -2.26
C ARG A 57 2.73 21.17 -1.79
N TYR A 58 3.20 20.91 -0.57
CA TYR A 58 4.38 21.57 -0.01
C TYR A 58 5.70 20.87 -0.37
N TYR A 59 5.63 19.62 -0.83
CA TYR A 59 6.81 18.79 -1.04
C TYR A 59 6.54 17.84 -2.21
N MET A 60 6.87 18.30 -3.43
CA MET A 60 6.67 17.53 -4.66
C MET A 60 7.68 16.38 -4.74
N HIS A 61 7.21 15.16 -4.95
CA HIS A 61 8.01 13.95 -5.09
C HIS A 61 8.52 13.76 -6.53
N ASN A 62 9.57 12.95 -6.72
CA ASN A 62 10.14 12.69 -8.04
C ASN A 62 9.47 11.50 -8.76
N PHE A 63 9.12 10.46 -8.02
CA PHE A 63 8.40 9.30 -8.54
C PHE A 63 7.66 8.58 -7.41
N ALA A 64 6.69 7.75 -7.79
CA ALA A 64 5.94 6.92 -6.86
C ALA A 64 5.97 5.45 -7.29
N ARG A 65 5.94 4.55 -6.30
CA ARG A 65 5.83 3.10 -6.52
C ARG A 65 4.66 2.54 -5.76
N ARG A 66 3.97 1.62 -6.42
CA ARG A 66 2.99 0.75 -5.80
C ARG A 66 3.68 -0.55 -5.41
N VAL A 67 3.76 -0.82 -4.11
CA VAL A 67 4.38 -2.06 -3.58
C VAL A 67 3.36 -3.20 -3.57
N LEU A 68 2.11 -2.88 -3.27
CA LEU A 68 0.99 -3.82 -3.32
C LEU A 68 0.24 -3.58 -4.63
N SER A 69 0.39 -4.48 -5.59
CA SER A 69 -0.29 -4.41 -6.89
C SER A 69 -1.80 -4.25 -6.73
N GLU A 70 -2.34 -4.87 -5.68
CA GLU A 70 -3.74 -4.84 -5.29
C GLU A 70 -3.82 -4.68 -3.77
N ALA A 71 -4.80 -3.92 -3.29
CA ALA A 71 -5.21 -4.11 -1.91
C ALA A 71 -5.69 -5.57 -1.80
N PRO A 72 -5.26 -6.35 -0.81
CA PRO A 72 -5.62 -7.76 -0.76
C PRO A 72 -7.15 -7.84 -0.74
N ASP A 73 -7.72 -8.65 -1.65
CA ASP A 73 -9.17 -8.71 -1.80
C ASP A 73 -9.74 -9.37 -0.54
N ILE A 74 -10.18 -8.52 0.39
CA ILE A 74 -10.70 -8.93 1.69
C ILE A 74 -11.95 -9.81 1.58
N VAL A 75 -12.64 -9.76 0.44
CA VAL A 75 -13.88 -10.51 0.20
C VAL A 75 -13.57 -11.83 -0.49
N THR A 76 -12.68 -11.84 -1.47
CA THR A 76 -12.43 -13.02 -2.31
C THR A 76 -11.27 -13.89 -1.83
N GLU A 77 -10.28 -13.32 -1.14
CA GLU A 77 -9.07 -14.04 -0.69
C GLU A 77 -9.04 -14.28 0.83
N GLY A 78 -10.04 -13.80 1.56
CA GLY A 78 -10.17 -14.02 3.00
C GLY A 78 -10.52 -15.47 3.33
N ASN A 79 -9.90 -16.01 4.38
CA ASN A 79 -10.24 -17.31 4.96
C ASN A 79 -10.89 -17.13 6.33
N LEU A 80 -11.86 -17.98 6.64
CA LEU A 80 -12.49 -18.08 7.96
C LEU A 80 -12.13 -19.41 8.59
N GLU A 81 -11.54 -19.38 9.79
CA GLU A 81 -11.29 -20.60 10.57
C GLU A 81 -12.60 -21.30 10.96
N VAL A 82 -13.66 -20.52 11.24
CA VAL A 82 -14.99 -21.05 11.54
C VAL A 82 -16.01 -20.33 10.68
N ALA A 83 -16.81 -21.09 9.95
CA ALA A 83 -18.02 -20.64 9.30
C ALA A 83 -19.11 -21.71 9.44
N ASN A 84 -20.03 -21.53 10.39
CA ASN A 84 -21.15 -22.46 10.56
C ASN A 84 -22.43 -21.75 11.01
N VAL A 85 -23.56 -22.42 10.82
CA VAL A 85 -24.88 -21.96 11.25
C VAL A 85 -25.43 -22.91 12.30
N ASP A 86 -25.81 -22.37 13.45
CA ASP A 86 -26.56 -23.06 14.50
C ASP A 86 -27.93 -22.38 14.65
N ARG A 87 -28.96 -23.02 14.08
CA ARG A 87 -30.33 -22.51 14.01
C ARG A 87 -30.40 -21.11 13.41
N ASP A 88 -30.60 -20.10 14.25
CA ASP A 88 -30.74 -18.69 13.92
C ASP A 88 -29.42 -17.91 14.09
N LYS A 89 -28.33 -18.59 14.43
CA LYS A 89 -27.03 -17.97 14.68
C LYS A 89 -26.00 -18.38 13.64
N LEU A 90 -25.34 -17.38 13.05
CA LEU A 90 -24.16 -17.55 12.21
C LEU A 90 -22.90 -17.39 13.09
N ASN A 91 -22.06 -18.41 13.17
CA ASN A 91 -20.77 -18.34 13.87
C ASN A 91 -19.64 -18.15 12.85
N LEU A 92 -18.95 -17.01 12.97
CA LEU A 92 -17.77 -16.66 12.19
C LEU A 92 -16.62 -16.37 13.15
N LYS A 93 -15.46 -17.01 12.97
CA LYS A 93 -14.24 -16.75 13.76
C LYS A 93 -12.98 -16.90 12.91
N GLY A 94 -11.91 -16.22 13.34
CA GLY A 94 -10.58 -16.37 12.76
C GLY A 94 -10.53 -15.91 11.30
N TRP A 95 -11.04 -14.71 11.01
CA TRP A 95 -10.86 -14.14 9.69
C TRP A 95 -9.38 -13.76 9.50
N SER A 96 -8.79 -14.26 8.42
CA SER A 96 -7.41 -13.98 8.05
C SER A 96 -7.27 -13.83 6.54
N ILE A 97 -6.24 -13.12 6.13
CA ILE A 97 -5.85 -12.98 4.74
C ILE A 97 -4.36 -13.25 4.64
N THR A 98 -3.96 -14.07 3.66
CA THR A 98 -2.55 -14.31 3.35
C THR A 98 -2.25 -13.65 2.01
N SER A 99 -1.80 -12.40 2.06
CA SER A 99 -1.29 -11.71 0.87
C SER A 99 0.19 -12.02 0.67
N ASP A 100 0.53 -13.28 0.41
CA ASP A 100 1.90 -13.70 0.10
C ASP A 100 1.92 -14.44 -1.23
N ALA A 101 1.99 -13.68 -2.32
CA ALA A 101 2.51 -14.20 -3.57
C ALA A 101 3.31 -13.10 -4.30
N PRO A 102 4.65 -13.07 -4.18
CA PRO A 102 5.46 -12.70 -5.33
C PRO A 102 5.28 -13.81 -6.37
N SER A 103 4.30 -13.65 -7.25
CA SER A 103 4.06 -14.56 -8.39
C SER A 103 5.04 -14.23 -9.53
N GLY A 104 6.33 -14.49 -9.32
CA GLY A 104 7.34 -14.38 -10.36
C GLY A 104 8.64 -15.10 -10.01
N PRO A 105 9.30 -15.78 -10.97
CA PRO A 105 10.64 -16.30 -10.74
C PRO A 105 11.64 -15.14 -10.52
N LEU A 106 12.61 -15.38 -9.64
CA LEU A 106 13.76 -14.51 -9.37
C LEU A 106 14.62 -14.27 -10.62
#